data_AF-A0A0F1AB31-F1
#
_entry.id   AF-A0A0F1AB31-F1
#
_cell.length_a   1.000
_cell.length_b   1.000
_cell.length_c   1.000
_cell.angle_alpha   90.00
_cell.angle_beta   90.00
_cell.angle_gamma   90.00
#
_symmetry.space_group_name_H-M   'P 1'
#
loop_
_entity.id
_entity.type
_entity.pdbx_description
1 polymer ?
#
loop_
_entity_poly.entity_id
_entity_poly.type
_entity_poly.pdbx_seq_one_letter_code
_entity_poly.pdbx_strand_id
1 'polypeptide(L)'
;MTDRLVECASRAGRDFSEFLRGEKDIMQVLASIDQFAYQLEIRGCVNQHFVSHMMRGTVMQEFMNMANKRQKENRRIKRAAKKRK
;
A
#
# COMPACT_ATOMS: atom_id res chain seq x y z
N MET A 1 25.18 -13.54 -3.52
CA MET A 1 24.54 -12.95 -2.32
C MET A 1 23.85 -11.63 -2.71
N THR A 2 23.00 -11.66 -3.75
CA THR A 2 22.41 -10.45 -4.39
C THR A 2 20.90 -10.55 -4.55
N ASP A 3 20.33 -11.75 -4.40
CA ASP A 3 18.91 -12.02 -4.68
C ASP A 3 17.94 -11.40 -3.69
N ARG A 4 18.32 -11.28 -2.41
CA ARG A 4 17.38 -10.88 -1.36
C ARG A 4 16.84 -9.46 -1.51
N LEU A 5 17.62 -8.53 -2.08
CA LEU A 5 17.16 -7.17 -2.36
C LEU A 5 16.12 -7.17 -3.48
N VAL A 6 16.40 -7.89 -4.57
CA VAL A 6 15.52 -8.00 -5.74
C VAL A 6 14.22 -8.73 -5.35
N GLU A 7 14.33 -9.77 -4.52
CA GLU A 7 13.18 -10.51 -3.99
C GLU A 7 12.30 -9.61 -3.12
N CYS A 8 12.88 -8.87 -2.16
CA CYS A 8 12.12 -7.95 -1.31
C CYS A 8 11.47 -6.83 -2.12
N ALA A 9 12.16 -6.26 -3.12
CA ALA A 9 11.59 -5.25 -4.01
C ALA A 9 10.39 -5.82 -4.82
N SER A 10 10.56 -7.02 -5.38
CA SER A 10 9.50 -7.71 -6.14
C SER A 10 8.29 -8.02 -5.25
N ARG A 11 8.53 -8.47 -4.02
CA ARG A 11 7.47 -8.73 -3.03
C ARG A 11 6.73 -7.45 -2.66
N ALA A 12 7.44 -6.36 -2.37
CA ALA A 12 6.80 -5.08 -2.04
C ALA A 12 5.91 -4.57 -3.19
N GLY A 13 6.38 -4.69 -4.44
CA GLY A 13 5.59 -4.32 -5.63
C GLY A 13 4.37 -5.21 -5.85
N ARG A 14 4.51 -6.52 -5.64
CA ARG A 14 3.39 -7.47 -5.70
C ARG A 14 2.34 -7.17 -4.63
N ASP A 15 2.77 -7.00 -3.39
CA ASP A 15 1.89 -6.75 -2.25
C ASP A 15 1.12 -5.44 -2.41
N PHE A 16 1.79 -4.41 -2.93
CA PHE A 16 1.14 -3.15 -3.31
C PHE A 16 0.06 -3.35 -4.38
N SER A 17 0.34 -4.17 -5.41
CA SER A 17 -0.63 -4.45 -6.48
C SER A 17 -1.83 -5.25 -5.97
N GLU A 18 -1.62 -6.24 -5.11
CA GLU A 18 -2.66 -7.02 -4.45
C GLU A 18 -3.52 -6.13 -3.52
N PHE A 19 -2.91 -5.16 -2.84
CA PHE A 19 -3.61 -4.16 -2.04
C PHE A 19 -4.53 -3.26 -2.87
N LEU A 20 -4.08 -2.81 -4.04
CA LEU A 20 -4.93 -2.01 -4.95
C LEU A 20 -6.15 -2.79 -5.46
N ARG A 21 -6.07 -4.13 -5.51
CA ARG A 21 -7.19 -5.02 -5.83
C ARG A 21 -8.08 -5.34 -4.63
N GLY A 22 -7.68 -4.93 -3.42
CA GLY A 22 -8.37 -5.24 -2.17
C GLY A 22 -8.11 -6.66 -1.65
N GLU A 23 -7.11 -7.36 -2.18
CA GLU A 23 -6.74 -8.72 -1.79
C GLU A 23 -5.84 -8.74 -0.54
N LYS A 24 -5.08 -7.66 -0.32
CA LYS A 24 -4.21 -7.47 0.86
C LYS A 24 -4.62 -6.28 1.71
N ASP A 25 -4.33 -6.39 3.01
CA ASP A 25 -4.49 -5.30 3.96
C ASP A 25 -3.28 -4.36 3.96
N ILE A 26 -3.50 -3.12 4.40
CA ILE A 26 -2.47 -2.10 4.52
C ILE A 26 -1.28 -2.56 5.37
N MET A 27 -1.52 -3.29 6.47
CA MET A 27 -0.43 -3.76 7.34
C MET A 27 0.51 -4.74 6.61
N GLN A 28 -0.02 -5.57 5.71
CA GLN A 28 0.78 -6.51 4.92
C GLN A 28 1.71 -5.77 3.96
N VAL A 29 1.20 -4.73 3.29
CA VAL A 29 2.00 -3.90 2.39
C VAL A 29 3.09 -3.14 3.17
N LEU A 30 2.74 -2.52 4.30
CA LEU A 30 3.71 -1.80 5.13
C LEU A 30 4.84 -2.71 5.62
N ALA A 31 4.51 -3.94 6.04
CA ALA A 31 5.52 -4.93 6.43
C ALA A 31 6.46 -5.31 5.27
N SER A 32 5.93 -5.44 4.05
CA SER A 32 6.77 -5.71 2.86
C SER A 32 7.71 -4.54 2.53
N ILE A 33 7.26 -3.30 2.72
CA ILE A 33 8.07 -2.09 2.56
C ILE A 33 9.20 -2.05 3.62
N ASP A 34 8.89 -2.43 4.86
CA ASP A 34 9.92 -2.50 5.92
C ASP A 34 11.01 -3.51 5.62
N GLN A 35 10.64 -4.68 5.13
CA GLN A 35 11.62 -5.69 4.71
C GLN A 35 12.50 -5.18 3.56
N PHE A 36 11.91 -4.46 2.60
CA PHE A 36 12.67 -3.86 1.51
C PHE A 36 13.61 -2.75 1.98
N ALA A 37 13.13 -1.84 2.83
CA ALA A 37 13.93 -0.77 3.42
C ALA A 37 15.12 -1.31 4.23
N TYR A 38 14.89 -2.38 5.01
CA TYR A 38 15.94 -3.06 5.74
C TYR A 38 16.99 -3.69 4.81
N GLN A 39 16.57 -4.28 3.68
CA GLN A 39 17.54 -4.75 2.67
C GLN A 39 18.33 -3.61 2.03
N LEU A 40 17.73 -2.46 1.80
CA LEU A 40 18.44 -1.26 1.30
C LEU A 40 19.48 -0.78 2.30
N GLU A 41 19.15 -0.76 3.60
CA GLU A 41 20.07 -0.40 4.68
C GLU A 41 21.28 -1.33 4.74
N ILE A 42 21.07 -2.65 4.75
CA ILE A 42 22.15 -3.65 4.73
C ILE A 42 23.09 -3.46 3.53
N ARG A 43 22.56 -2.98 2.40
CA ARG A 43 23.33 -2.76 1.16
C ARG A 43 24.03 -1.41 1.10
N GLY A 44 23.93 -0.59 2.15
CA GLY A 44 24.55 0.73 2.21
C GLY A 44 23.81 1.80 1.41
N CYS A 45 22.51 1.62 1.15
CA CYS A 45 21.69 2.67 0.53
C CYS A 45 21.46 3.81 1.53
N VAL A 46 22.23 4.89 1.37
CA VAL A 46 22.18 6.08 2.25
C VAL A 46 20.78 6.70 2.31
N ASN A 47 20.02 6.61 1.21
CA ASN A 47 18.68 7.21 1.08
C ASN A 47 17.54 6.21 1.35
N GLN A 48 17.78 5.10 2.05
CA GLN A 48 16.74 4.09 2.33
C GLN A 48 15.49 4.68 3.00
N HIS A 49 15.67 5.65 3.92
CA HIS A 49 14.56 6.32 4.60
C HIS A 49 13.66 7.11 3.65
N PHE A 50 14.25 7.76 2.64
CA PHE A 50 13.50 8.47 1.61
C PHE A 50 12.65 7.50 0.78
N VAL A 51 13.23 6.37 0.36
CA VAL A 51 12.51 5.33 -0.39
C VAL A 51 11.37 4.75 0.44
N SER A 52 11.63 4.39 1.70
CA SER A 52 10.61 3.89 2.63
C SER A 52 9.49 4.90 2.84
N HIS A 53 9.83 6.18 3.01
CA HIS A 53 8.85 7.25 3.18
C HIS A 53 7.95 7.42 1.94
N MET A 54 8.53 7.44 0.73
CA MET A 54 7.76 7.54 -0.52
C MET A 54 6.79 6.36 -0.70
N MET A 55 7.26 5.14 -0.46
CA MET A 55 6.41 3.95 -0.60
C MET A 55 5.27 3.96 0.42
N ARG A 56 5.56 4.26 1.68
CA ARG A 56 4.54 4.36 2.75
C ARG A 56 3.53 5.46 2.47
N GLY A 57 3.99 6.64 2.03
CA GLY A 57 3.13 7.76 1.68
C GLY A 57 2.16 7.41 0.55
N THR A 58 2.66 6.74 -0.49
CA THR A 58 1.85 6.27 -1.62
C THR A 58 0.77 5.27 -1.17
N VAL A 59 1.13 4.30 -0.33
CA VAL A 59 0.18 3.33 0.25
C VAL A 59 -0.91 4.03 1.06
N MET A 60 -0.53 4.96 1.94
CA MET A 60 -1.48 5.71 2.77
C MET A 60 -2.42 6.57 1.94
N GLN A 61 -1.91 7.21 0.90
CA GLN A 61 -2.72 8.01 -0.02
C GLN A 61 -3.76 7.15 -0.75
N GLU A 62 -3.34 5.98 -1.27
CA GLU A 62 -4.27 5.06 -1.93
C GLU A 62 -5.28 4.45 -0.97
N PHE A 63 -4.88 4.15 0.27
CA PHE A 63 -5.81 3.75 1.33
C PHE A 63 -6.90 4.80 1.57
N MET A 64 -6.52 6.07 1.76
CA MET A 64 -7.47 7.17 1.95
C MET A 64 -8.38 7.35 0.73
N ASN A 65 -7.83 7.22 -0.49
CA ASN A 65 -8.60 7.29 -1.73
C ASN A 65 -9.66 6.19 -1.81
N MET A 66 -9.31 4.95 -1.47
CA MET A 66 -10.25 3.82 -1.42
C MET A 66 -11.32 4.01 -0.35
N ALA A 67 -10.95 4.45 0.85
CA ALA A 67 -11.89 4.75 1.93
C ALA A 67 -12.90 5.84 1.52
N ASN A 68 -12.42 6.91 0.89
CA ASN A 68 -13.26 7.99 0.37
C ASN A 68 -14.23 7.52 -0.73
N LYS A 69 -13.77 6.65 -1.65
CA LYS A 69 -14.62 6.05 -2.68
C LYS A 69 -15.75 5.21 -2.06
N ARG A 70 -15.41 4.33 -1.10
CA ARG A 70 -16.40 3.52 -0.36
C ARG A 70 -17.41 4.39 0.38
N GLN A 71 -16.97 5.46 1.04
CA GLN A 71 -17.87 6.36 1.76
C GLN A 71 -18.84 7.09 0.82
N LYS A 72 -18.35 7.57 -0.35
CA LYS A 72 -19.20 8.21 -1.37
C LYS A 72 -20.25 7.23 -1.91
N GLU A 73 -19.87 5.99 -2.16
CA GLU A 73 -20.79 4.95 -2.64
C GLU A 73 -21.86 4.60 -1.60
N ASN A 74 -21.47 4.40 -0.34
CA ASN A 74 -22.42 4.17 0.75
C ASN A 74 -23.42 5.31 0.90
N ARG A 75 -22.98 6.57 0.73
CA ARG A 75 -23.88 7.74 0.72
C ARG A 75 -24.85 7.70 -0.46
N ARG A 76 -24.42 7.25 -1.65
CA ARG A 76 -25.29 7.08 -2.83
C ARG A 76 -26.36 6.00 -2.60
N ILE A 77 -25.97 4.83 -2.09
CA ILE A 77 -26.89 3.73 -1.78
C ILE A 77 -27.94 4.18 -0.76
N LYS A 78 -27.52 4.84 0.33
CA LYS A 78 -28.46 5.37 1.35
C LYS A 78 -29.45 6.39 0.76
N ARG A 79 -29.00 7.27 -0.13
CA ARG A 79 -29.88 8.24 -0.81
C ARG A 79 -30.86 7.56 -1.76
N ALA A 80 -30.43 6.56 -2.51
CA ALA A 80 -31.30 5.79 -3.41
C ALA A 80 -32.36 4.99 -2.62
N ALA A 81 -31.96 4.37 -1.50
CA ALA A 81 -32.88 3.68 -0.60
C ALA A 81 -33.93 4.63 0.00
N LYS A 82 -33.52 5.85 0.39
CA LYS A 82 -34.44 6.88 0.91
C LYS A 82 -35.43 7.41 -0.14
N LYS A 83 -35.08 7.39 -1.44
CA LYS A 83 -35.98 7.79 -2.54
C LYS A 83 -36.96 6.70 -2.99
N ARG A 84 -36.70 5.44 -2.60
CA ARG A 84 -37.55 4.27 -2.92
C ARG A 84 -38.56 3.94 -1.81
N LYS A 85 -38.44 4.59 -0.65
CA LYS A 85 -39.48 4.69 0.38
C LYS A 85 -40.25 5.98 0.16
#